data_AF-A0A521FNQ4-F1
#
_entry.id   AF-A0A521FNQ4-F1
#
_cell.length_a   1.000
_cell.length_b   1.000
_cell.length_c   1.000
_cell.angle_alpha   90.00
_cell.angle_beta   90.00
_cell.angle_gamma   90.00
#
_symmetry.space_group_name_H-M   'P 1'
#
loop_
_entity.id
_entity.type
_entity.pdbx_description
1 polymer ?
#
loop_
_entity_poly.entity_id
_entity_poly.type
_entity_poly.pdbx_seq_one_letter_code
_entity_poly.pdbx_strand_id
1 'polypeptide(L)'
;MDDAGTVAVAGWTTRPRPELRLHVNDIVLDPVLVTRHVRRDLRSSEPLGVIALFDLSDLLASFDPDDCTIHLAEMQDFTEIQGNRLSGDAHRLVEIGVDETFFALLRLIAGRHVLLSDEKTGRDICARLRPTQSAGRETENHVLAVDRCQSTAAGQGALVGWFMPAAASTEQLCALAIEDEMVVPVDLLPGTMVRADLAAYAPRYRFTGRDGYGGGWRFPRPPSGPVRLLLMIPGENFAPGVIVSAEQVEPADLAQNLTTATLGIDDIDARARLRRAMLPDRLPDPQPTDKDAAIVPMTGDTLLVLDHDLSDHDLRDVLRRIGPHLPGRLRLHLLRPRLSTVLRNGIEGAAREVATGLTYQSAALTITAPPQMPARVVFARSATLFQFDPAQLFALQPTEPRVMLLDPIGTVMATPAAQADRFARDLLPFALSMDGPAFFAMLDQIPQCFLTEEARIRLLVEQLMVQDDAALSRVDAYRYFEGKTGPHCQSFADGRDWHAFDAESRRAILEAAL
;
A
#
# COMPACT_ATOMS: atom_id res chain seq x y z
N MET A 1 -15.79 -9.24 -19.55
CA MET A 1 -15.06 -10.27 -18.78
C MET A 1 -13.91 -9.56 -18.11
N ASP A 2 -13.60 -9.86 -16.86
CA ASP A 2 -12.42 -9.32 -16.18
C ASP A 2 -11.21 -10.27 -16.29
N ASP A 3 -10.06 -9.82 -15.78
CA ASP A 3 -8.80 -10.56 -15.82
C ASP A 3 -8.83 -11.86 -14.98
N ALA A 4 -9.78 -11.98 -14.05
CA ALA A 4 -10.00 -13.20 -13.27
C ALA A 4 -10.90 -14.22 -13.98
N GLY A 5 -11.40 -13.90 -15.19
CA GLY A 5 -12.34 -14.76 -15.91
C GLY A 5 -13.79 -14.62 -15.47
N THR A 6 -14.13 -13.54 -14.77
CA THR A 6 -15.53 -13.26 -14.40
C THR A 6 -16.26 -12.62 -15.58
N VAL A 7 -17.35 -13.24 -16.02
CA VAL A 7 -18.26 -12.67 -17.03
C VAL A 7 -19.47 -12.06 -16.33
N ALA A 8 -19.63 -10.74 -16.48
CA ALA A 8 -20.80 -10.03 -16.02
C ALA A 8 -21.81 -9.84 -17.16
N VAL A 9 -23.05 -10.28 -16.95
CA VAL A 9 -24.16 -10.10 -17.87
C VAL A 9 -25.19 -9.19 -17.24
N ALA A 10 -25.47 -8.05 -17.89
CA ALA A 10 -26.44 -7.08 -17.42
C ALA A 10 -27.71 -7.08 -18.29
N GLY A 11 -28.87 -7.01 -17.65
CA GLY A 11 -30.17 -7.03 -18.32
C GLY A 11 -31.30 -6.58 -17.41
N TRP A 12 -32.53 -6.99 -17.73
CA TRP A 12 -33.69 -6.81 -16.87
C TRP A 12 -34.66 -7.96 -17.04
N THR A 13 -35.40 -8.29 -15.98
CA THR A 13 -36.40 -9.36 -15.99
C THR A 13 -37.41 -9.18 -14.87
N THR A 14 -38.67 -9.50 -15.13
CA THR A 14 -39.74 -9.52 -14.12
C THR A 14 -39.70 -10.76 -13.25
N ARG A 15 -38.90 -11.76 -13.62
CA ARG A 15 -38.75 -12.98 -12.83
C ARG A 15 -37.84 -12.74 -11.63
N PRO A 16 -38.25 -13.11 -10.41
CA PRO A 16 -37.43 -12.90 -9.22
C PRO A 16 -36.14 -13.74 -9.24
N ARG A 17 -36.19 -14.92 -9.87
CA ARG A 17 -35.03 -15.80 -10.10
C ARG A 17 -34.93 -16.09 -11.60
N PRO A 18 -34.11 -15.35 -12.36
CA PRO A 18 -33.93 -15.64 -13.77
C PRO A 18 -33.12 -16.94 -13.93
N GLU A 19 -33.59 -17.83 -14.81
CA GLU A 19 -32.91 -19.09 -15.13
C GLU A 19 -31.85 -18.82 -16.20
N LEU A 20 -30.79 -18.11 -15.80
CA LEU A 20 -29.66 -17.77 -16.67
C LEU A 20 -28.64 -18.90 -16.64
N ARG A 21 -28.16 -19.29 -17.82
CA ARG A 21 -27.03 -20.21 -17.96
C ARG A 21 -26.05 -19.67 -18.98
N LEU A 22 -24.76 -19.79 -18.67
CA LEU A 22 -23.70 -19.46 -19.61
C LEU A 22 -23.15 -20.77 -20.19
N HIS A 23 -23.31 -20.94 -21.49
CA HIS A 23 -22.74 -22.05 -22.23
C HIS A 23 -21.42 -21.60 -22.84
N VAL A 24 -20.33 -22.29 -22.51
CA VAL A 24 -19.01 -22.07 -23.08
C VAL A 24 -18.57 -23.40 -23.68
N ASN A 25 -18.62 -23.51 -25.02
CA ASN A 25 -18.52 -24.79 -25.72
C ASN A 25 -19.52 -25.82 -25.15
N ASP A 26 -19.04 -26.94 -24.59
CA ASP A 26 -19.87 -28.01 -24.00
C ASP A 26 -20.15 -27.81 -22.50
N ILE A 27 -19.60 -26.76 -21.89
CA ILE A 27 -19.71 -26.52 -20.44
C ILE A 27 -20.85 -25.54 -20.17
N VAL A 28 -21.66 -25.86 -19.15
CA VAL A 28 -22.79 -25.04 -18.72
C VAL A 28 -22.51 -24.54 -17.31
N LEU A 29 -22.52 -23.22 -17.15
CA LEU A 29 -22.28 -22.54 -15.88
C LEU A 29 -23.56 -21.88 -15.39
N ASP A 30 -23.85 -22.06 -14.11
CA ASP A 30 -24.84 -21.28 -13.39
C ASP A 30 -24.18 -20.00 -12.82
N PRO A 31 -24.94 -18.91 -12.62
CA PRO A 31 -24.37 -17.68 -12.09
C PRO A 31 -23.93 -17.85 -10.63
N VAL A 32 -22.72 -17.39 -10.31
CA VAL A 32 -22.17 -17.38 -8.95
C VAL A 32 -22.77 -16.27 -8.08
N LEU A 33 -23.22 -15.19 -8.72
CA LEU A 33 -23.89 -14.07 -8.08
C LEU A 33 -24.94 -13.48 -9.01
N VAL A 34 -26.10 -13.13 -8.45
CA VAL A 34 -27.14 -12.38 -9.15
C VAL A 34 -27.53 -11.19 -8.29
N THR A 35 -27.19 -9.98 -8.74
CA THR A 35 -27.62 -8.74 -8.11
C THR A 35 -28.81 -8.16 -8.86
N ARG A 36 -29.66 -7.42 -8.13
CA ARG A 36 -30.84 -6.77 -8.71
C ARG A 36 -30.85 -5.30 -8.34
N HIS A 37 -31.29 -4.46 -9.26
CA HIS A 37 -31.32 -3.01 -9.09
C HIS A 37 -32.56 -2.40 -9.72
N VAL A 38 -32.95 -1.23 -9.22
CA VAL A 38 -34.06 -0.45 -9.77
C VAL A 38 -33.63 0.18 -11.10
N ARG A 39 -34.56 0.27 -12.04
CA ARG A 39 -34.33 0.88 -13.36
C ARG A 39 -35.39 1.92 -13.66
N ARG A 40 -35.01 3.20 -13.67
CA ARG A 40 -35.96 4.30 -13.86
C ARG A 40 -36.64 4.26 -15.22
N ASP A 41 -35.93 3.79 -16.25
CA ASP A 41 -36.45 3.67 -17.61
C ASP A 41 -37.61 2.67 -17.72
N LEU A 42 -37.70 1.71 -16.78
CA LEU A 42 -38.81 0.76 -16.67
C LEU A 42 -40.03 1.32 -15.91
N ARG A 43 -39.96 2.57 -15.41
CA ARG A 43 -41.03 3.25 -14.66
C ARG A 43 -41.58 2.44 -13.47
N SER A 44 -40.72 1.63 -12.86
CA SER A 44 -41.04 0.82 -11.68
C SER A 44 -40.01 1.06 -10.58
N SER A 45 -40.45 1.04 -9.32
CA SER A 45 -39.57 1.00 -8.15
C SER A 45 -39.16 -0.43 -7.78
N GLU A 46 -39.66 -1.43 -8.50
CA GLU A 46 -39.23 -2.82 -8.32
C GLU A 46 -37.82 -3.03 -8.91
N PRO A 47 -36.97 -3.83 -8.26
CA PRO A 47 -35.62 -4.13 -8.73
C PRO A 47 -35.67 -5.13 -9.89
N LEU A 48 -36.05 -4.63 -11.07
CA LEU A 48 -36.19 -5.41 -12.30
C LEU A 48 -34.88 -5.53 -13.10
N GLY A 49 -33.93 -4.62 -12.88
CA GLY A 49 -32.57 -4.74 -13.43
C GLY A 49 -31.83 -5.90 -12.78
N VAL A 50 -30.99 -6.58 -13.56
CA VAL A 50 -30.19 -7.73 -13.09
C VAL A 50 -28.76 -7.61 -13.61
N ILE A 51 -27.78 -7.91 -12.75
CA ILE A 51 -26.42 -8.28 -13.16
C ILE A 51 -26.14 -9.69 -12.64
N ALA A 52 -25.84 -10.61 -13.54
CA ALA A 52 -25.42 -11.96 -13.21
C ALA A 52 -23.93 -12.13 -13.49
N LEU A 53 -23.21 -12.70 -12.53
CA LEU A 53 -21.79 -13.02 -12.65
C LEU A 53 -21.62 -14.53 -12.86
N PHE A 54 -20.77 -14.88 -13.81
CA PHE A 54 -20.35 -16.25 -14.09
C PHE A 54 -18.83 -16.33 -13.93
N ASP A 55 -18.36 -17.38 -13.27
CA ASP A 55 -16.94 -17.61 -13.04
C ASP A 55 -16.41 -18.61 -14.07
N LEU A 56 -15.50 -18.16 -14.94
CA LEU A 56 -14.84 -19.00 -15.95
C LEU A 56 -13.38 -19.28 -15.58
N SER A 57 -12.92 -18.91 -14.38
CA SER A 57 -11.51 -19.00 -13.97
C SER A 57 -10.92 -20.41 -14.16
N ASP A 58 -11.66 -21.45 -13.78
CA ASP A 58 -11.26 -22.85 -13.94
C ASP A 58 -11.15 -23.30 -15.41
N LEU A 59 -11.79 -22.56 -16.32
CA LEU A 59 -11.88 -22.91 -17.73
C LEU A 59 -10.90 -22.12 -18.61
N LEU A 60 -10.38 -20.99 -18.14
CA LEU A 60 -9.43 -20.14 -18.88
C LEU A 60 -8.15 -20.88 -19.29
N ALA A 61 -7.74 -21.92 -18.55
CA ALA A 61 -6.59 -22.74 -18.93
C ALA A 61 -6.88 -23.70 -20.11
N SER A 62 -8.16 -23.90 -20.44
CA SER A 62 -8.63 -24.93 -21.37
C SER A 62 -9.22 -24.38 -22.68
N PHE A 63 -9.45 -23.07 -22.77
CA PHE A 63 -9.92 -22.42 -23.98
C PHE A 63 -9.41 -20.97 -24.06
N ASP A 64 -9.31 -20.45 -25.28
CA ASP A 64 -9.11 -19.01 -25.52
C ASP A 64 -10.48 -18.32 -25.61
N PRO A 65 -10.80 -17.34 -24.73
CA PRO A 65 -12.05 -16.59 -24.77
C PRO A 65 -12.36 -15.92 -26.11
N ASP A 66 -11.34 -15.57 -26.88
CA ASP A 66 -11.50 -14.94 -28.20
C ASP A 66 -11.91 -15.94 -29.28
N ASP A 67 -11.61 -17.23 -29.09
CA ASP A 67 -11.95 -18.32 -30.02
C ASP A 67 -13.20 -19.12 -29.59
N CYS A 68 -13.75 -18.85 -28.41
CA CYS A 68 -14.90 -19.60 -27.87
C CYS A 68 -16.25 -18.97 -28.24
N THR A 69 -17.25 -19.82 -28.47
CA THR A 69 -18.64 -19.37 -28.65
C THR A 69 -19.33 -19.39 -27.29
N ILE A 70 -19.65 -18.21 -26.77
CA ILE A 70 -20.36 -18.06 -25.49
C ILE A 70 -21.84 -17.87 -25.80
N HIS A 71 -22.71 -18.70 -25.24
CA HIS A 71 -24.15 -18.50 -25.34
C HIS A 71 -24.76 -18.22 -23.96
N LEU A 72 -25.48 -17.11 -23.85
CA LEU A 72 -26.35 -16.86 -22.72
C LEU A 72 -27.71 -17.50 -23.02
N ALA A 73 -28.10 -18.50 -22.25
CA ALA A 73 -29.43 -19.06 -22.28
C ALA A 73 -30.29 -18.42 -21.18
N GLU A 74 -31.47 -17.92 -21.57
CA GLU A 74 -32.56 -17.64 -20.65
C GLU A 74 -33.72 -18.55 -21.04
N MET A 75 -33.92 -19.63 -20.27
CA MET A 75 -34.86 -20.72 -20.61
C MET A 75 -34.58 -21.39 -21.98
N GLN A 76 -35.37 -21.06 -23.02
CA GLN A 76 -35.28 -21.63 -24.37
C GLN A 76 -34.60 -20.68 -25.37
N ASP A 77 -34.37 -19.43 -24.98
CA ASP A 77 -33.77 -18.42 -25.84
C ASP A 77 -32.25 -18.41 -25.64
N PHE A 78 -31.50 -18.45 -26.75
CA PHE A 78 -30.04 -18.42 -26.75
C PHE A 78 -29.54 -17.13 -27.41
N THR A 79 -28.70 -16.39 -26.70
CA THR A 79 -28.00 -15.22 -27.23
C THR A 79 -26.52 -15.56 -27.37
N GLU A 80 -26.00 -15.53 -28.60
CA GLU A 80 -24.57 -15.68 -28.86
C GLU A 80 -23.81 -14.40 -28.51
N ILE A 81 -22.73 -14.55 -27.75
CA ILE A 81 -21.79 -13.51 -27.34
C ILE A 81 -20.43 -13.86 -27.94
N GLN A 82 -20.00 -13.08 -28.92
CA GLN A 82 -18.67 -13.23 -29.54
C GLN A 82 -17.59 -12.61 -28.65
N GLY A 83 -16.38 -13.19 -28.60
CA GLY A 83 -15.28 -12.73 -27.75
C GLY A 83 -14.91 -11.25 -27.95
N ASN A 84 -14.86 -10.79 -29.20
CA ASN A 84 -14.64 -9.38 -29.55
C ASN A 84 -15.69 -8.40 -28.97
N ARG A 85 -16.89 -8.88 -28.61
CA ARG A 85 -17.92 -8.09 -27.95
C ARG A 85 -17.72 -8.01 -26.45
N LEU A 86 -17.05 -8.98 -25.81
CA LEU A 86 -16.91 -9.00 -24.35
C LEU A 86 -16.13 -7.80 -23.79
N SER A 87 -15.09 -7.36 -24.49
CA SER A 87 -14.31 -6.16 -24.13
C SER A 87 -15.00 -4.87 -24.59
N GLY A 88 -15.59 -4.87 -25.79
CA GLY A 88 -16.31 -3.72 -26.34
C GLY A 88 -17.59 -3.36 -25.57
N ASP A 89 -18.34 -4.35 -25.09
CA ASP A 89 -19.61 -4.15 -24.38
C ASP A 89 -19.36 -3.65 -22.94
N ALA A 90 -18.26 -4.04 -22.29
CA ALA A 90 -17.85 -3.50 -20.99
C ALA A 90 -17.55 -2.00 -21.07
N HIS A 91 -16.76 -1.58 -22.06
CA HIS A 91 -16.45 -0.17 -22.31
C HIS A 91 -17.72 0.64 -22.63
N ARG A 92 -18.61 0.12 -23.49
CA ARG A 92 -19.89 0.76 -23.81
C ARG A 92 -20.81 0.89 -22.60
N LEU A 93 -20.85 -0.12 -21.73
CA LEU A 93 -21.64 -0.08 -20.50
C LEU A 93 -21.17 1.07 -19.60
N VAL A 94 -19.86 1.24 -19.48
CA VAL A 94 -19.24 2.33 -18.70
C VAL A 94 -19.45 3.68 -19.38
N GLU A 95 -19.28 3.80 -20.70
CA GLU A 95 -19.36 5.08 -21.40
C GLU A 95 -20.79 5.61 -21.54
N ILE A 96 -21.72 4.76 -21.99
CA ILE A 96 -23.08 5.16 -22.43
C ILE A 96 -24.20 4.27 -21.87
N GLY A 97 -23.89 3.30 -21.01
CA GLY A 97 -24.88 2.39 -20.43
C GLY A 97 -25.90 3.12 -19.55
N VAL A 98 -26.94 2.42 -19.12
CA VAL A 98 -27.93 2.96 -18.16
C VAL A 98 -27.27 3.21 -16.81
N ASP A 99 -27.53 4.38 -16.20
CA ASP A 99 -26.88 4.84 -14.96
C ASP A 99 -27.01 3.84 -13.81
N GLU A 100 -28.20 3.28 -13.59
CA GLU A 100 -28.42 2.36 -12.48
C GLU A 100 -27.65 1.03 -12.66
N THR A 101 -27.49 0.57 -13.91
CA THR A 101 -26.63 -0.59 -14.20
C THR A 101 -25.16 -0.25 -14.01
N PHE A 102 -24.74 0.96 -14.38
CA PHE A 102 -23.39 1.44 -14.12
C PHE A 102 -23.10 1.53 -12.60
N PHE A 103 -24.04 2.05 -11.79
CA PHE A 103 -23.89 2.11 -10.34
C PHE A 103 -23.86 0.71 -9.70
N ALA A 104 -24.67 -0.23 -10.19
CA ALA A 104 -24.63 -1.62 -9.76
C ALA A 104 -23.28 -2.27 -10.11
N LEU A 105 -22.68 -1.96 -11.26
CA LEU A 105 -21.33 -2.40 -11.60
C LEU A 105 -20.28 -1.82 -10.64
N LEU A 106 -20.34 -0.52 -10.31
CA LEU A 106 -19.43 0.10 -9.33
C LEU A 106 -19.49 -0.60 -7.97
N ARG A 107 -20.68 -1.02 -7.52
CA ARG A 107 -20.85 -1.81 -6.29
C ARG A 107 -20.16 -3.16 -6.37
N LEU A 108 -20.26 -3.85 -7.51
CA LEU A 108 -19.59 -5.13 -7.74
C LEU A 108 -18.06 -4.97 -7.73
N ILE A 109 -17.54 -3.88 -8.30
CA ILE A 109 -16.11 -3.53 -8.25
C ILE A 109 -15.68 -3.26 -6.79
N ALA A 110 -16.44 -2.45 -6.04
CA ALA A 110 -16.11 -2.17 -4.64
C ALA A 110 -16.19 -3.41 -3.74
N GLY A 111 -17.14 -4.31 -4.02
CA GLY A 111 -17.26 -5.60 -3.36
C GLY A 111 -16.23 -6.64 -3.81
N ARG A 112 -15.33 -6.29 -4.73
CA ARG A 112 -14.31 -7.19 -5.33
C ARG A 112 -14.92 -8.43 -6.00
N HIS A 113 -16.17 -8.34 -6.45
CA HIS A 113 -16.82 -9.38 -7.24
C HIS A 113 -16.48 -9.28 -8.73
N VAL A 114 -16.02 -8.10 -9.17
CA VAL A 114 -15.53 -7.85 -10.53
C VAL A 114 -14.24 -7.05 -10.41
N LEU A 115 -13.18 -7.52 -11.07
CA LEU A 115 -11.91 -6.81 -11.18
C LEU A 115 -11.95 -5.83 -12.36
N LEU A 116 -11.22 -4.73 -12.23
CA LEU A 116 -11.00 -3.82 -13.35
C LEU A 116 -9.97 -4.45 -14.28
N SER A 117 -10.39 -4.73 -15.52
CA SER A 117 -9.58 -5.41 -16.53
C SER A 117 -8.45 -4.55 -17.11
N ASP A 118 -8.60 -3.22 -17.13
CA ASP A 118 -7.62 -2.34 -17.77
C ASP A 118 -7.73 -0.87 -17.31
N GLU A 119 -6.65 -0.11 -17.51
CA GLU A 119 -6.58 1.31 -17.17
C GLU A 119 -7.55 2.20 -17.97
N LYS A 120 -7.93 1.79 -19.19
CA LYS A 120 -8.85 2.58 -20.03
C LYS A 120 -10.25 2.57 -19.41
N THR A 121 -10.73 1.40 -19.00
CA THR A 121 -12.00 1.25 -18.27
C THR A 121 -12.00 2.08 -16.98
N GLY A 122 -10.88 2.12 -16.25
CA GLY A 122 -10.69 3.02 -15.10
C GLY A 122 -10.90 4.50 -15.47
N ARG A 123 -10.22 4.99 -16.52
CA ARG A 123 -10.39 6.36 -17.02
C ARG A 123 -11.82 6.68 -17.44
N ASP A 124 -12.51 5.74 -18.07
CA ASP A 124 -13.90 5.93 -18.52
C ASP A 124 -14.87 6.04 -17.33
N ILE A 125 -14.67 5.21 -16.29
CA ILE A 125 -15.40 5.32 -15.02
C ILE A 125 -15.19 6.72 -14.42
N CYS A 126 -13.93 7.17 -14.33
CA CYS A 126 -13.59 8.48 -13.79
C CYS A 126 -14.21 9.62 -14.60
N ALA A 127 -14.17 9.53 -15.94
CA ALA A 127 -14.76 10.51 -16.84
C ALA A 127 -16.28 10.61 -16.66
N ARG A 128 -16.96 9.47 -16.51
CA ARG A 128 -18.41 9.42 -16.30
C ARG A 128 -18.83 9.92 -14.91
N LEU A 129 -18.05 9.63 -13.87
CA LEU A 129 -18.33 10.07 -12.50
C LEU A 129 -18.05 11.56 -12.29
N ARG A 130 -17.13 12.17 -13.07
CA ARG A 130 -16.75 13.58 -12.93
C ARG A 130 -17.94 14.57 -13.02
N PRO A 131 -18.86 14.46 -13.99
CA PRO A 131 -20.05 15.31 -14.06
C PRO A 131 -21.22 14.85 -13.17
N THR A 132 -21.16 13.66 -12.56
CA THR A 132 -22.30 13.11 -11.82
C THR A 132 -22.52 13.85 -10.50
N GLN A 133 -23.78 14.17 -10.19
CA GLN A 133 -24.12 14.78 -8.91
C GLN A 133 -23.96 13.76 -7.78
N SER A 134 -23.24 14.17 -6.72
CA SER A 134 -23.12 13.37 -5.51
C SER A 134 -24.46 13.28 -4.76
N ALA A 135 -24.73 12.11 -4.20
CA ALA A 135 -25.86 11.89 -3.29
C ALA A 135 -25.74 12.77 -2.03
N GLY A 136 -26.89 13.04 -1.40
CA GLY A 136 -26.93 13.72 -0.11
C GLY A 136 -26.28 12.90 1.00
N ARG A 137 -25.55 13.57 1.90
CA ARG A 137 -24.98 12.95 3.11
C ARG A 137 -26.03 12.61 4.16
N GLU A 138 -27.11 13.38 4.22
CA GLU A 138 -28.26 13.12 5.07
C GLU A 138 -29.53 13.21 4.22
N THR A 139 -30.38 12.19 4.34
CA THR A 139 -31.71 12.13 3.74
C THR A 139 -32.68 11.51 4.76
N GLU A 140 -33.94 11.32 4.36
CA GLU A 140 -34.91 10.56 5.16
C GLU A 140 -34.51 9.07 5.30
N ASN A 141 -33.71 8.55 4.37
CA ASN A 141 -33.34 7.13 4.30
C ASN A 141 -32.02 6.81 5.00
N HIS A 142 -31.14 7.78 5.19
CA HIS A 142 -29.83 7.57 5.80
C HIS A 142 -29.18 8.85 6.32
N VAL A 143 -28.16 8.66 7.14
CA VAL A 143 -27.16 9.67 7.45
C VAL A 143 -25.77 9.05 7.35
N LEU A 144 -24.85 9.77 6.71
CA LEU A 144 -23.45 9.41 6.50
C LEU A 144 -22.58 10.60 6.87
N ALA A 145 -21.53 10.36 7.65
CA ALA A 145 -20.49 11.35 7.85
C ALA A 145 -19.11 10.73 7.71
N VAL A 146 -18.20 11.52 7.14
CA VAL A 146 -16.78 11.20 7.00
C VAL A 146 -16.03 12.10 7.95
N ASP A 147 -15.51 11.53 9.03
CA ASP A 147 -14.80 12.27 10.07
C ASP A 147 -13.38 12.61 9.60
N ARG A 148 -12.71 11.64 8.93
CA ARG A 148 -11.40 11.82 8.28
C ARG A 148 -11.33 11.01 7.00
N CYS A 149 -10.70 11.57 5.97
CA CYS A 149 -10.41 10.91 4.71
C CYS A 149 -9.10 11.46 4.17
N GLN A 150 -8.08 10.61 4.09
CA GLN A 150 -6.72 11.04 3.82
C GLN A 150 -6.00 10.10 2.86
N SER A 151 -5.06 10.67 2.11
CA SER A 151 -4.20 9.94 1.17
C SER A 151 -2.76 10.47 1.21
N THR A 152 -1.78 9.61 1.01
CA THR A 152 -0.37 10.00 0.81
C THR A 152 -0.07 10.17 -0.67
N ALA A 153 1.05 10.84 -0.96
CA ALA A 153 1.60 10.93 -2.32
C ALA A 153 1.97 9.55 -2.91
N ALA A 154 2.24 8.55 -2.07
CA ALA A 154 2.53 7.18 -2.50
C ALA A 154 1.25 6.37 -2.83
N GLY A 155 0.06 6.95 -2.68
CA GLY A 155 -1.22 6.34 -3.02
C GLY A 155 -1.82 5.43 -1.94
N GLN A 156 -1.32 5.50 -0.70
CA GLN A 156 -1.97 4.85 0.45
C GLN A 156 -3.03 5.80 1.01
N GLY A 157 -4.17 5.27 1.44
CA GLY A 157 -5.16 6.10 2.09
C GLY A 157 -6.00 5.38 3.11
N ALA A 158 -6.57 6.17 4.01
CA ALA A 158 -7.41 5.71 5.11
C ALA A 158 -8.58 6.68 5.32
N LEU A 159 -9.69 6.13 5.79
CA LEU A 159 -10.89 6.87 6.12
C LEU A 159 -11.49 6.37 7.42
N VAL A 160 -12.13 7.27 8.15
CA VAL A 160 -12.93 6.99 9.33
C VAL A 160 -14.21 7.81 9.24
N GLY A 161 -15.32 7.21 9.63
CA GLY A 161 -16.61 7.89 9.67
C GLY A 161 -17.68 7.02 10.31
N TRP A 162 -18.93 7.34 10.01
CA TRP A 162 -20.08 6.60 10.51
C TRP A 162 -21.26 6.68 9.56
N PHE A 163 -22.10 5.65 9.62
CA PHE A 163 -23.25 5.49 8.75
C PHE A 163 -24.41 4.87 9.53
N MET A 164 -25.59 5.50 9.44
CA MET A 164 -26.82 4.94 10.00
C MET A 164 -27.93 4.98 8.93
N PRO A 165 -28.46 3.82 8.52
CA PRO A 165 -29.61 3.78 7.64
C PRO A 165 -30.91 3.94 8.44
N ALA A 166 -31.97 4.43 7.81
CA ALA A 166 -33.32 4.50 8.41
C ALA A 166 -33.98 3.11 8.46
N ALA A 167 -33.68 2.24 7.50
CA ALA A 167 -34.19 0.87 7.42
C ALA A 167 -33.05 -0.16 7.35
N ALA A 168 -33.33 -1.41 7.70
CA ALA A 168 -32.36 -2.47 7.50
C ALA A 168 -32.18 -2.71 5.99
N SER A 169 -30.95 -2.79 5.53
CA SER A 169 -30.61 -3.19 4.17
C SER A 169 -29.79 -4.47 4.20
N THR A 170 -30.00 -5.33 3.21
CA THR A 170 -29.13 -6.49 2.94
C THR A 170 -27.86 -6.07 2.19
N GLU A 171 -27.86 -4.90 1.56
CA GLU A 171 -26.67 -4.33 0.95
C GLU A 171 -25.78 -3.66 2.00
N GLN A 172 -24.47 -3.85 1.86
CA GLN A 172 -23.48 -3.22 2.72
C GLN A 172 -23.03 -1.88 2.15
N LEU A 173 -22.62 -0.97 3.03
CA LEU A 173 -21.89 0.23 2.63
C LEU A 173 -20.55 -0.24 2.01
N CYS A 174 -20.27 0.22 0.80
CA CYS A 174 -19.02 -0.07 0.10
C CYS A 174 -18.45 1.22 -0.49
N ALA A 175 -17.16 1.20 -0.85
CA ALA A 175 -16.49 2.38 -1.36
C ALA A 175 -15.45 2.09 -2.44
N LEU A 176 -15.23 3.09 -3.29
CA LEU A 176 -14.15 3.14 -4.26
C LEU A 176 -13.28 4.37 -3.98
N ALA A 177 -11.96 4.20 -4.07
CA ALA A 177 -11.04 5.31 -4.17
C ALA A 177 -10.74 5.58 -5.63
N ILE A 178 -10.78 6.85 -5.99
CA ILE A 178 -10.80 7.34 -7.36
C ILE A 178 -9.75 8.42 -7.48
N GLU A 179 -8.85 8.23 -8.42
CA GLU A 179 -7.99 9.26 -9.00
C GLU A 179 -8.30 9.34 -10.50
N ASP A 180 -7.95 10.44 -11.17
CA ASP A 180 -8.41 10.71 -12.55
C ASP A 180 -8.17 9.56 -13.56
N GLU A 181 -7.25 8.64 -13.30
CA GLU A 181 -6.99 7.47 -14.13
C GLU A 181 -7.21 6.11 -13.44
N MET A 182 -7.40 6.10 -12.12
CA MET A 182 -7.41 4.86 -11.35
C MET A 182 -8.63 4.78 -10.44
N VAL A 183 -9.21 3.58 -10.39
CA VAL A 183 -10.28 3.23 -9.46
C VAL A 183 -9.83 2.00 -8.69
N VAL A 184 -9.88 2.03 -7.36
CA VAL A 184 -9.54 0.88 -6.52
C VAL A 184 -10.61 0.63 -5.46
N PRO A 185 -10.93 -0.63 -5.15
CA PRO A 185 -11.83 -0.96 -4.06
C PRO A 185 -11.23 -0.54 -2.72
N VAL A 186 -12.06 0.10 -1.91
CA VAL A 186 -11.71 0.41 -0.51
C VAL A 186 -12.13 -0.76 0.34
N ASP A 187 -11.22 -1.24 1.17
CA ASP A 187 -11.56 -2.22 2.19
C ASP A 187 -12.29 -1.51 3.33
N LEU A 188 -13.62 -1.47 3.26
CA LEU A 188 -14.48 -0.76 4.20
C LEU A 188 -15.05 -1.74 5.24
N LEU A 189 -14.97 -1.35 6.50
CA LEU A 189 -15.38 -2.15 7.65
C LEU A 189 -16.54 -1.46 8.39
N PRO A 190 -17.77 -1.50 7.85
CA PRO A 190 -18.93 -0.91 8.50
C PRO A 190 -19.28 -1.65 9.79
N GLY A 191 -19.77 -0.93 10.80
CA GLY A 191 -20.25 -1.56 12.03
C GLY A 191 -19.14 -1.92 13.05
N THR A 192 -17.90 -1.50 12.79
CA THR A 192 -16.73 -1.97 13.56
C THR A 192 -16.36 -1.06 14.72
N MET A 193 -16.65 0.24 14.63
CA MET A 193 -16.24 1.25 15.62
C MET A 193 -17.40 1.70 16.50
N VAL A 194 -17.14 1.81 17.80
CA VAL A 194 -18.14 2.23 18.79
C VAL A 194 -18.44 3.73 18.68
N ARG A 195 -19.72 4.10 18.65
CA ARG A 195 -20.21 5.48 18.46
C ARG A 195 -21.38 5.81 19.38
N ALA A 196 -21.17 5.70 20.69
CA ALA A 196 -22.20 6.01 21.69
C ALA A 196 -22.68 7.48 21.64
N ASP A 197 -21.84 8.38 21.12
CA ASP A 197 -22.16 9.79 20.88
C ASP A 197 -23.32 10.01 19.89
N LEU A 198 -23.64 9.01 19.06
CA LEU A 198 -24.68 9.10 18.03
C LEU A 198 -26.09 8.75 18.54
N ALA A 199 -26.27 8.45 19.83
CA ALA A 199 -27.55 8.03 20.39
C ALA A 199 -28.71 9.01 20.11
N ALA A 200 -28.43 10.30 19.95
CA ALA A 200 -29.42 11.33 19.62
C ALA A 200 -30.08 11.14 18.23
N TYR A 201 -29.46 10.38 17.33
CA TYR A 201 -29.97 10.08 15.98
C TYR A 201 -30.94 8.88 15.97
N ALA A 202 -31.00 8.09 17.04
CA ALA A 202 -31.84 6.89 17.16
C ALA A 202 -33.35 7.10 16.85
N PRO A 203 -33.97 8.28 17.08
CA PRO A 203 -35.37 8.49 16.70
C PRO A 203 -35.63 8.49 15.19
N ARG A 204 -34.60 8.77 14.37
CA ARG A 204 -34.73 8.88 12.90
C ARG A 204 -34.03 7.74 12.16
N TYR A 205 -32.97 7.18 12.74
CA TYR A 205 -32.13 6.18 12.08
C TYR A 205 -31.88 4.98 12.99
N ARG A 206 -31.48 3.87 12.40
CA ARG A 206 -31.12 2.64 13.14
C ARG A 206 -29.79 2.84 13.83
N PHE A 207 -29.84 3.17 15.11
CA PHE A 207 -28.67 3.26 15.98
C PHE A 207 -28.35 1.88 16.59
N THR A 208 -27.10 1.43 16.44
CA THR A 208 -26.61 0.17 17.02
C THR A 208 -25.56 0.38 18.11
N GLY A 209 -25.00 1.60 18.21
CA GLY A 209 -23.87 1.91 19.08
C GLY A 209 -22.52 1.51 18.49
N ARG A 210 -22.50 0.79 17.35
CA ARG A 210 -21.31 0.45 16.57
C ARG A 210 -21.36 1.02 15.16
N ASP A 211 -22.04 2.15 14.98
CA ASP A 211 -22.36 2.69 13.66
C ASP A 211 -21.15 3.33 12.94
N GLY A 212 -19.96 3.28 13.54
CA GLY A 212 -18.72 3.75 12.94
C GLY A 212 -18.10 2.76 11.98
N TYR A 213 -17.34 3.28 11.02
CA TYR A 213 -16.57 2.50 10.06
C TYR A 213 -15.14 3.02 9.94
N GLY A 214 -14.23 2.09 9.66
CA GLY A 214 -12.89 2.38 9.15
C GLY A 214 -12.74 1.83 7.74
N GLY A 215 -11.90 2.44 6.93
CA GLY A 215 -11.56 1.89 5.62
C GLY A 215 -10.14 2.25 5.19
N GLY A 216 -9.55 1.40 4.37
CA GLY A 216 -8.20 1.58 3.83
C GLY A 216 -8.14 1.22 2.36
N TRP A 217 -7.20 1.83 1.64
CA TRP A 217 -6.92 1.51 0.25
C TRP A 217 -5.47 1.79 -0.12
N ARG A 218 -5.08 1.23 -1.25
CA ARG A 218 -3.80 1.50 -1.91
C ARG A 218 -4.01 1.56 -3.42
N PHE A 219 -3.50 2.62 -4.05
CA PHE A 219 -3.36 2.66 -5.50
C PHE A 219 -2.14 1.84 -5.95
N PRO A 220 -2.21 1.18 -7.12
CA PRO A 220 -1.09 0.40 -7.66
C PRO A 220 0.12 1.28 -8.02
N ARG A 221 -0.12 2.55 -8.35
CA ARG A 221 0.90 3.57 -8.60
C ARG A 221 0.56 4.88 -7.88
N PRO A 222 1.56 5.76 -7.63
CA PRO A 222 1.30 7.09 -7.06
C PRO A 222 0.24 7.86 -7.87
N PRO A 223 -0.77 8.46 -7.19
CA PRO A 223 -1.77 9.28 -7.86
C PRO A 223 -1.13 10.51 -8.50
N SER A 224 -1.56 10.86 -9.71
CA SER A 224 -1.10 12.06 -10.44
C SER A 224 -1.95 13.30 -10.13
N GLY A 225 -3.16 13.08 -9.63
CA GLY A 225 -4.15 14.11 -9.33
C GLY A 225 -4.86 13.96 -7.98
N PRO A 226 -5.93 14.75 -7.74
CA PRO A 226 -6.67 14.72 -6.49
C PRO A 226 -7.41 13.40 -6.30
N VAL A 227 -7.25 12.82 -5.11
CA VAL A 227 -7.93 11.57 -4.72
C VAL A 227 -9.32 11.88 -4.15
N ARG A 228 -10.31 11.11 -4.59
CA ARG A 228 -11.71 11.18 -4.14
C ARG A 228 -12.16 9.79 -3.72
N LEU A 229 -13.04 9.73 -2.74
CA LEU A 229 -13.76 8.53 -2.36
C LEU A 229 -15.21 8.62 -2.84
N LEU A 230 -15.71 7.52 -3.38
CA LEU A 230 -17.13 7.31 -3.64
C LEU A 230 -17.68 6.30 -2.63
N LEU A 231 -18.53 6.75 -1.71
CA LEU A 231 -19.25 5.92 -0.74
C LEU A 231 -20.64 5.58 -1.29
N MET A 232 -20.86 4.31 -1.64
CA MET A 232 -22.11 3.82 -2.23
C MET A 232 -23.12 3.45 -1.14
N ILE A 233 -24.16 4.26 -0.99
CA ILE A 233 -25.16 4.15 0.08
C ILE A 233 -26.16 3.02 -0.21
N PRO A 234 -26.28 1.99 0.64
CA PRO A 234 -27.26 0.91 0.48
C PRO A 234 -28.66 1.41 0.13
N GLY A 235 -29.27 0.86 -0.91
CA GLY A 235 -30.61 1.26 -1.36
C GLY A 235 -30.70 2.60 -2.11
N GLU A 236 -29.62 3.37 -2.21
CA GLU A 236 -29.52 4.49 -3.15
C GLU A 236 -29.24 3.94 -4.56
N ASN A 237 -30.25 4.04 -5.43
CA ASN A 237 -30.23 3.47 -6.77
C ASN A 237 -30.03 4.52 -7.86
N PHE A 238 -30.23 5.80 -7.55
CA PHE A 238 -30.34 6.85 -8.56
C PHE A 238 -29.17 7.83 -8.56
N ALA A 239 -28.24 7.67 -7.64
CA ALA A 239 -26.99 8.38 -7.59
C ALA A 239 -25.86 7.36 -7.38
N PRO A 240 -24.64 7.65 -7.85
CA PRO A 240 -23.50 6.76 -7.65
C PRO A 240 -23.11 6.65 -6.17
N GLY A 241 -23.49 7.63 -5.34
CA GLY A 241 -23.16 7.68 -3.92
C GLY A 241 -22.65 9.05 -3.48
N VAL A 242 -22.06 9.09 -2.28
CA VAL A 242 -21.48 10.29 -1.68
C VAL A 242 -20.01 10.39 -2.09
N ILE A 243 -19.64 11.50 -2.72
CA ILE A 243 -18.27 11.78 -3.15
C ILE A 243 -17.59 12.67 -2.11
N VAL A 244 -16.41 12.27 -1.67
CA VAL A 244 -15.61 12.99 -0.66
C VAL A 244 -14.17 13.12 -1.12
N SER A 245 -13.62 14.32 -1.13
CA SER A 245 -12.20 14.51 -1.40
C SER A 245 -11.34 13.96 -0.26
N ALA A 246 -10.26 13.28 -0.60
CA ALA A 246 -9.24 12.90 0.37
C ALA A 246 -8.26 14.06 0.56
N GLU A 247 -7.97 14.37 1.82
CA GLU A 247 -6.90 15.31 2.17
C GLU A 247 -5.54 14.66 1.92
N GLN A 248 -4.65 15.34 1.20
CA GLN A 248 -3.28 14.86 1.01
C GLN A 248 -2.46 15.15 2.27
N VAL A 249 -1.88 14.10 2.86
CA VAL A 249 -1.09 14.19 4.10
C VAL A 249 0.24 13.46 3.99
N GLU A 250 1.14 13.76 4.92
CA GLU A 250 2.39 13.02 5.05
C GLU A 250 2.15 11.59 5.57
N PRO A 251 3.00 10.61 5.20
CA PRO A 251 2.82 9.21 5.62
C PRO A 251 2.71 9.00 7.14
N ALA A 252 3.43 9.80 7.93
CA ALA A 252 3.39 9.74 9.38
C ALA A 252 2.01 10.12 9.96
N ASP A 253 1.38 11.15 9.42
CA ASP A 253 0.04 11.58 9.85
C ASP A 253 -1.01 10.53 9.50
N LEU A 254 -0.87 9.91 8.32
CA LEU A 254 -1.73 8.80 7.91
C LEU A 254 -1.56 7.58 8.84
N ALA A 255 -0.33 7.22 9.19
CA ALA A 255 -0.04 6.12 10.11
C ALA A 255 -0.55 6.40 11.54
N GLN A 256 -0.45 7.64 12.01
CA GLN A 256 -1.04 8.06 13.28
C GLN A 256 -2.57 7.93 13.27
N ASN A 257 -3.21 8.30 12.16
CA ASN A 257 -4.66 8.17 12.01
C ASN A 257 -5.10 6.72 11.92
N LEU A 258 -4.40 5.88 11.16
CA LEU A 258 -4.62 4.45 11.14
C LEU A 258 -4.50 3.85 12.54
N THR A 259 -3.42 4.17 13.26
CA THR A 259 -3.19 3.65 14.63
C THR A 259 -4.28 4.11 15.59
N THR A 260 -4.76 5.34 15.46
CA THR A 260 -5.88 5.84 16.28
C THR A 260 -7.19 5.12 15.92
N ALA A 261 -7.43 4.87 14.64
CA ALA A 261 -8.63 4.16 14.16
C ALA A 261 -8.66 2.71 14.64
N THR A 262 -7.53 1.99 14.58
CA THR A 262 -7.45 0.59 15.02
C THR A 262 -7.68 0.43 16.51
N LEU A 263 -7.29 1.41 17.35
CA LEU A 263 -7.62 1.42 18.78
C LEU A 263 -9.14 1.51 19.04
N GLY A 264 -9.92 2.08 18.10
CA GLY A 264 -11.37 2.19 18.18
C GLY A 264 -12.15 0.99 17.63
N ILE A 265 -11.45 -0.01 17.08
CA ILE A 265 -12.04 -1.27 16.56
C ILE A 265 -11.78 -2.35 17.60
N ASP A 266 -12.79 -3.08 18.07
CA ASP A 266 -12.58 -4.13 19.09
C ASP A 266 -12.00 -5.41 18.48
N ASP A 267 -12.43 -5.74 17.26
CA ASP A 267 -12.08 -6.97 16.57
C ASP A 267 -10.66 -6.92 16.01
N ILE A 268 -9.82 -7.88 16.43
CA ILE A 268 -8.41 -7.98 16.04
C ILE A 268 -8.28 -8.25 14.53
N ASP A 269 -9.17 -9.06 13.95
CA ASP A 269 -9.12 -9.40 12.53
C ASP A 269 -9.46 -8.17 11.69
N ALA A 270 -10.47 -7.40 12.09
CA ALA A 270 -10.80 -6.11 11.49
C ALA A 270 -9.64 -5.10 11.58
N ARG A 271 -8.90 -5.05 12.70
CA ARG A 271 -7.70 -4.18 12.82
C ARG A 271 -6.62 -4.59 11.84
N ALA A 272 -6.33 -5.89 11.73
CA ALA A 272 -5.32 -6.43 10.83
C ALA A 272 -5.70 -6.15 9.36
N ARG A 273 -6.97 -6.39 9.02
CA ARG A 273 -7.52 -6.13 7.68
C ARG A 273 -7.44 -4.66 7.29
N LEU A 274 -7.80 -3.73 8.20
CA LEU A 274 -7.68 -2.29 7.94
C LEU A 274 -6.25 -1.87 7.62
N ARG A 275 -5.26 -2.37 8.37
CA ARG A 275 -3.84 -2.10 8.06
C ARG A 275 -3.45 -2.71 6.73
N ARG A 276 -3.81 -3.97 6.47
CA ARG A 276 -3.46 -4.70 5.25
C ARG A 276 -3.97 -4.02 3.99
N ALA A 277 -5.12 -3.35 4.08
CA ALA A 277 -5.73 -2.62 2.96
C ALA A 277 -4.87 -1.46 2.40
N MET A 278 -3.90 -0.95 3.17
CA MET A 278 -2.99 0.11 2.77
C MET A 278 -1.62 -0.39 2.26
N LEU A 279 -1.42 -1.70 2.27
CA LEU A 279 -0.15 -2.35 1.96
C LEU A 279 -0.22 -3.06 0.61
N PRO A 280 0.91 -3.19 -0.11
CA PRO A 280 0.95 -3.97 -1.35
C PRO A 280 0.67 -5.44 -1.08
N ASP A 281 0.26 -6.17 -2.11
CA ASP A 281 -0.07 -7.59 -1.96
C ASP A 281 1.12 -8.48 -1.70
N ARG A 282 2.25 -8.12 -2.28
CA ARG A 282 3.54 -8.74 -2.06
C ARG A 282 4.62 -7.67 -2.08
N LEU A 283 5.71 -7.93 -1.37
CA LEU A 283 6.93 -7.17 -1.55
C LEU A 283 7.68 -7.72 -2.76
N PRO A 284 8.37 -6.86 -3.54
CA PRO A 284 9.24 -7.33 -4.60
C PRO A 284 10.49 -7.98 -3.99
N ASP A 285 11.08 -8.93 -4.73
CA ASP A 285 12.40 -9.48 -4.44
C ASP A 285 13.43 -8.69 -5.28
N PRO A 286 14.09 -7.65 -4.71
CA PRO A 286 14.96 -6.77 -5.47
C PRO A 286 16.15 -7.55 -6.04
N GLN A 287 16.30 -7.57 -7.35
CA GLN A 287 17.40 -8.30 -7.99
C GLN A 287 18.65 -7.43 -8.06
N PRO A 288 19.84 -7.98 -7.74
CA PRO A 288 21.10 -7.29 -8.01
C PRO A 288 21.22 -7.02 -9.51
N THR A 289 21.70 -5.82 -9.86
CA THR A 289 21.99 -5.47 -11.27
C THR A 289 23.12 -6.34 -11.83
N ASP A 290 23.06 -6.66 -13.13
CA ASP A 290 23.99 -7.58 -13.81
C ASP A 290 25.44 -7.43 -13.35
N LYS A 291 26.05 -8.56 -12.97
CA LYS A 291 27.46 -8.68 -12.53
C LYS A 291 28.47 -8.27 -13.62
N ASP A 292 28.02 -8.06 -14.86
CA ASP A 292 28.81 -7.60 -16.00
C ASP A 292 28.96 -6.06 -16.07
N ALA A 293 28.28 -5.30 -15.21
CA ALA A 293 28.61 -3.90 -15.01
C ALA A 293 30.03 -3.82 -14.44
N ALA A 294 30.94 -3.18 -15.17
CA ALA A 294 32.33 -3.03 -14.75
C ALA A 294 32.40 -2.53 -13.30
N ILE A 295 32.99 -3.34 -12.42
CA ILE A 295 33.17 -3.03 -11.00
C ILE A 295 33.87 -1.67 -10.91
N VAL A 296 33.12 -0.63 -10.52
CA VAL A 296 33.69 0.69 -10.32
C VAL A 296 34.52 0.62 -9.03
N PRO A 297 35.81 0.99 -9.05
CA PRO A 297 36.62 0.96 -7.85
C PRO A 297 35.98 1.80 -6.72
N MET A 298 35.79 1.21 -5.54
CA MET A 298 35.23 1.89 -4.35
C MET A 298 36.17 2.94 -3.73
N THR A 299 37.14 3.45 -4.48
CA THR A 299 38.14 4.44 -4.07
C THR A 299 37.63 5.89 -4.19
N GLY A 300 36.36 6.09 -4.54
CA GLY A 300 35.74 7.40 -4.72
C GLY A 300 34.93 7.88 -3.51
N ASP A 301 34.10 8.90 -3.74
CA ASP A 301 33.27 9.52 -2.71
C ASP A 301 32.29 8.50 -2.09
N THR A 302 32.22 8.51 -0.76
CA THR A 302 31.24 7.73 0.01
C THR A 302 30.05 8.61 0.36
N LEU A 303 28.83 8.15 0.06
CA LEU A 303 27.60 8.72 0.59
C LEU A 303 27.19 7.96 1.86
N LEU A 304 27.24 8.64 3.01
CA LEU A 304 26.67 8.15 4.24
C LEU A 304 25.21 8.60 4.35
N VAL A 305 24.30 7.64 4.28
CA VAL A 305 22.88 7.78 4.63
C VAL A 305 22.76 7.44 6.12
N LEU A 306 22.52 8.46 6.94
CA LEU A 306 22.52 8.30 8.39
C LEU A 306 21.11 8.51 8.94
N ASP A 307 20.57 7.45 9.53
CA ASP A 307 19.45 7.58 10.46
C ASP A 307 20.00 8.02 11.82
N HIS A 308 19.94 9.32 12.09
CA HIS A 308 20.51 9.87 13.32
C HIS A 308 19.57 9.68 14.50
N ASP A 309 19.61 8.51 15.11
CA ASP A 309 18.73 8.13 16.22
C ASP A 309 19.22 8.60 17.61
N LEU A 310 20.27 9.42 17.66
CA LEU A 310 20.87 10.00 18.87
C LEU A 310 20.52 11.49 19.05
N SER A 311 20.96 12.07 20.17
CA SER A 311 20.75 13.50 20.40
C SER A 311 21.49 14.28 19.32
N ASP A 312 20.88 15.33 18.78
CA ASP A 312 21.47 16.13 17.69
C ASP A 312 22.91 16.62 17.99
N HIS A 313 23.27 16.79 19.28
CA HIS A 313 24.62 17.14 19.73
C HIS A 313 25.69 16.05 19.46
N ASP A 314 25.28 14.78 19.43
CA ASP A 314 26.16 13.62 19.27
C ASP A 314 26.58 13.42 17.82
N LEU A 315 25.93 14.08 16.85
CA LEU A 315 26.24 13.93 15.42
C LEU A 315 27.72 14.20 15.11
N ARG A 316 28.33 15.21 15.74
CA ARG A 316 29.76 15.51 15.55
C ARG A 316 30.63 14.32 15.95
N ASP A 317 30.31 13.68 17.07
CA ASP A 317 31.08 12.55 17.59
C ASP A 317 30.89 11.29 16.74
N VAL A 318 29.68 11.04 16.23
CA VAL A 318 29.42 9.99 15.22
C VAL A 318 30.33 10.17 14.02
N LEU A 319 30.33 11.38 13.43
CA LEU A 319 31.09 11.69 12.21
C LEU A 319 32.61 11.68 12.46
N ARG A 320 33.05 12.17 13.62
CA ARG A 320 34.46 12.14 14.02
C ARG A 320 34.97 10.71 14.19
N ARG A 321 34.14 9.81 14.74
CA ARG A 321 34.52 8.40 14.94
C ARG A 321 34.75 7.67 13.62
N ILE A 322 33.94 7.95 12.60
CA ILE A 322 34.10 7.28 11.29
C ILE A 322 35.19 7.90 10.44
N GLY A 323 35.50 9.19 10.64
CA GLY A 323 36.46 9.96 9.85
C GLY A 323 37.80 9.26 9.55
N PRO A 324 38.50 8.70 10.56
CA PRO A 324 39.78 8.01 10.38
C PRO A 324 39.75 6.78 9.45
N HIS A 325 38.57 6.22 9.20
CA HIS A 325 38.40 4.97 8.44
C HIS A 325 37.94 5.21 7.00
N LEU A 326 37.64 6.46 6.63
CA LEU A 326 37.12 6.78 5.32
C LEU A 326 38.19 6.58 4.23
N PRO A 327 37.86 5.88 3.12
CA PRO A 327 38.78 5.73 2.00
C PRO A 327 38.92 6.99 1.14
N GLY A 328 37.98 7.92 1.26
CA GLY A 328 37.87 9.13 0.46
C GLY A 328 36.93 10.15 1.08
N ARG A 329 36.45 11.11 0.27
CA ARG A 329 35.55 12.17 0.73
C ARG A 329 34.20 11.59 1.17
N LEU A 330 33.65 12.16 2.24
CA LEU A 330 32.33 11.80 2.76
C LEU A 330 31.28 12.82 2.33
N ARG A 331 30.19 12.33 1.74
CA ARG A 331 28.94 13.07 1.55
C ARG A 331 27.92 12.57 2.57
N LEU A 332 27.26 13.48 3.27
CA LEU A 332 26.30 13.15 4.32
C LEU A 332 24.86 13.44 3.86
N HIS A 333 24.03 12.42 3.89
CA HIS A 333 22.58 12.53 3.83
C HIS A 333 21.98 12.15 5.20
N LEU A 334 21.25 13.08 5.82
CA LEU A 334 20.59 12.84 7.11
C LEU A 334 19.12 12.50 6.90
N LEU A 335 18.66 11.40 7.49
CA LEU A 335 17.24 11.05 7.54
C LEU A 335 16.51 11.93 8.56
N ARG A 336 16.28 13.18 8.15
CA ARG A 336 15.67 14.26 8.92
C ARG A 336 14.80 15.10 7.98
N PRO A 337 13.62 15.58 8.42
CA PRO A 337 12.79 16.45 7.58
C PRO A 337 13.44 17.81 7.30
N ARG A 338 14.30 18.27 8.22
CA ARG A 338 15.05 19.53 8.09
C ARG A 338 16.34 19.49 8.88
N LEU A 339 17.33 20.27 8.44
CA LEU A 339 18.59 20.45 9.15
C LEU A 339 18.45 21.50 10.27
N SER A 340 18.52 21.06 11.53
CA SER A 340 18.53 21.95 12.69
C SER A 340 19.86 22.71 12.80
N THR A 341 19.89 23.82 13.54
CA THR A 341 21.13 24.57 13.82
C THR A 341 22.15 23.71 14.56
N VAL A 342 21.70 22.85 15.47
CA VAL A 342 22.58 21.95 16.23
C VAL A 342 23.24 20.93 15.30
N LEU A 343 22.46 20.28 14.44
CA LEU A 343 22.98 19.33 13.45
C LEU A 343 23.96 20.02 12.49
N ARG A 344 23.64 21.23 12.01
CA ARG A 344 24.54 22.02 11.15
C ARG A 344 25.88 22.28 11.83
N ASN A 345 25.86 22.75 13.08
CA ASN A 345 27.08 23.01 13.85
C ASN A 345 27.88 21.71 14.07
N GLY A 346 27.20 20.59 14.30
CA GLY A 346 27.83 19.27 14.42
C GLY A 346 28.56 18.85 13.14
N ILE A 347 27.93 19.05 11.98
CA ILE A 347 28.52 18.76 10.66
C ILE A 347 29.70 19.67 10.38
N GLU A 348 29.57 20.98 10.57
CA GLU A 348 30.64 21.95 10.36
C GLU A 348 31.83 21.69 11.28
N GLY A 349 31.56 21.30 12.54
CA GLY A 349 32.58 20.89 13.49
C GLY A 349 33.32 19.65 13.00
N ALA A 350 32.60 18.59 12.65
CA ALA A 350 33.19 17.36 12.11
C ALA A 350 33.97 17.61 10.81
N ALA A 351 33.50 18.49 9.93
CA ALA A 351 34.16 18.80 8.67
C ALA A 351 35.55 19.43 8.83
N ARG A 352 35.81 20.09 9.96
CA ARG A 352 37.15 20.61 10.31
C ARG A 352 38.09 19.53 10.83
N GLU A 353 37.57 18.37 11.25
CA GLU A 353 38.32 17.29 11.89
C GLU A 353 38.54 16.08 10.97
N VAL A 354 37.62 15.83 10.03
CA VAL A 354 37.72 14.71 9.08
C VAL A 354 38.72 15.06 7.97
N ALA A 355 39.91 14.43 8.03
CA ALA A 355 41.02 14.72 7.12
C ALA A 355 40.71 14.47 5.63
N THR A 356 39.88 13.49 5.31
CA THR A 356 39.48 13.16 3.92
C THR A 356 38.42 14.10 3.36
N GLY A 357 37.88 15.00 4.19
CA GLY A 357 36.83 15.94 3.84
C GLY A 357 35.42 15.36 4.06
N LEU A 358 34.55 16.21 4.62
CA LEU A 358 33.13 15.93 4.82
C LEU A 358 32.32 17.06 4.19
N THR A 359 31.29 16.70 3.42
CA THR A 359 30.32 17.63 2.88
C THR A 359 28.90 17.19 3.18
N TYR A 360 28.10 18.13 3.66
CA TYR A 360 26.65 17.96 3.73
C TYR A 360 26.06 17.93 2.32
N GLN A 361 25.26 16.92 2.03
CA GLN A 361 24.53 16.80 0.77
C GLN A 361 23.07 17.23 0.93
N SER A 362 22.33 16.57 1.83
CA SER A 362 20.92 16.87 2.05
C SER A 362 20.38 16.30 3.38
N ALA A 363 19.18 16.76 3.75
CA ALA A 363 18.38 16.20 4.82
C ALA A 363 16.95 16.02 4.27
N ALA A 364 16.51 14.77 4.20
CA ALA A 364 15.14 14.41 3.84
C ALA A 364 14.80 13.09 4.54
N LEU A 365 13.51 12.80 4.73
CA LEU A 365 13.09 11.49 5.25
C LEU A 365 13.19 10.38 4.19
N THR A 366 13.39 10.75 2.93
CA THR A 366 13.47 9.83 1.79
C THR A 366 14.84 9.84 1.13
N ILE A 367 15.25 8.70 0.62
CA ILE A 367 16.49 8.56 -0.15
C ILE A 367 16.21 8.74 -1.63
N THR A 368 16.88 9.70 -2.25
CA THR A 368 16.82 9.93 -3.71
C THR A 368 18.20 9.78 -4.33
N ALA A 369 18.27 9.22 -5.54
CA ALA A 369 19.51 9.14 -6.30
C ALA A 369 20.16 10.53 -6.45
N PRO A 370 21.42 10.70 -6.05
CA PRO A 370 22.11 11.98 -6.20
C PRO A 370 22.44 12.25 -7.68
N PRO A 371 22.55 13.53 -8.09
CA PRO A 371 22.94 13.88 -9.46
C PRO A 371 24.29 13.29 -9.89
N GLN A 372 25.21 13.14 -8.93
CA GLN A 372 26.49 12.47 -9.11
C GLN A 372 26.53 11.22 -8.24
N MET A 373 26.58 10.06 -8.88
CA MET A 373 26.56 8.77 -8.20
C MET A 373 27.81 8.58 -7.32
N PRO A 374 27.67 8.20 -6.04
CA PRO A 374 28.82 7.86 -5.20
C PRO A 374 29.47 6.57 -5.66
N ALA A 375 30.75 6.39 -5.35
CA ALA A 375 31.39 5.08 -5.50
C ALA A 375 30.87 4.09 -4.44
N ARG A 376 30.47 4.60 -3.28
CA ARG A 376 29.97 3.78 -2.17
C ARG A 376 28.80 4.44 -1.47
N VAL A 377 27.80 3.66 -1.10
CA VAL A 377 26.77 4.05 -0.13
C VAL A 377 26.99 3.28 1.17
N VAL A 378 26.93 4.00 2.29
CA VAL A 378 26.87 3.42 3.63
C VAL A 378 25.56 3.84 4.28
N PHE A 379 24.78 2.88 4.74
CA PHE A 379 23.60 3.12 5.57
C PHE A 379 23.83 2.60 6.99
N ALA A 380 23.44 3.38 7.99
CA ALA A 380 23.36 2.92 9.37
C ALA A 380 22.51 3.86 10.24
N ARG A 381 22.05 3.35 11.38
CA ARG A 381 21.65 4.18 12.52
C ARG A 381 22.87 4.66 13.30
N SER A 382 22.81 5.86 13.88
CA SER A 382 23.93 6.44 14.64
C SER A 382 24.30 5.61 15.88
N ALA A 383 23.33 5.13 16.65
CA ALA A 383 23.54 4.25 17.78
C ALA A 383 24.25 2.95 17.35
N THR A 384 23.87 2.42 16.18
CA THR A 384 24.49 1.22 15.61
C THR A 384 25.95 1.48 15.20
N LEU A 385 26.26 2.61 14.57
CA LEU A 385 27.66 2.97 14.23
C LEU A 385 28.57 3.10 15.46
N PHE A 386 28.03 3.50 16.62
CA PHE A 386 28.80 3.52 17.87
C PHE A 386 29.14 2.12 18.41
N GLN A 387 28.50 1.08 17.90
CA GLN A 387 28.69 -0.29 18.39
C GLN A 387 29.54 -1.13 17.45
N PHE A 388 29.65 -0.73 16.18
CA PHE A 388 30.50 -1.40 15.19
C PHE A 388 31.92 -0.86 15.13
N ASP A 389 32.86 -1.72 14.70
CA ASP A 389 34.17 -1.29 14.23
C ASP A 389 34.02 -0.64 12.83
N PRO A 390 34.16 0.70 12.70
CA PRO A 390 33.96 1.37 11.42
C PRO A 390 34.99 0.94 10.38
N ALA A 391 36.17 0.46 10.78
CA ALA A 391 37.21 0.02 9.85
C ALA A 391 36.70 -1.07 8.89
N GLN A 392 35.85 -1.98 9.40
CA GLN A 392 35.27 -3.04 8.59
C GLN A 392 34.22 -2.51 7.61
N LEU A 393 33.40 -1.55 8.03
CA LEU A 393 32.38 -0.92 7.19
C LEU A 393 33.00 -0.14 6.02
N PHE A 394 34.15 0.49 6.26
CA PHE A 394 34.80 1.36 5.29
C PHE A 394 36.00 0.74 4.55
N ALA A 395 36.32 -0.55 4.77
CA ALA A 395 37.48 -1.14 4.11
C ALA A 395 37.38 -1.11 2.57
N LEU A 396 38.50 -0.90 1.89
CA LEU A 396 38.58 -0.78 0.43
C LEU A 396 38.33 -2.08 -0.35
N GLN A 397 38.37 -3.22 0.34
CA GLN A 397 38.56 -4.54 -0.29
C GLN A 397 37.34 -5.39 -0.65
N PRO A 398 36.07 -5.10 -0.31
CA PRO A 398 35.06 -6.05 -0.73
C PRO A 398 34.69 -5.86 -2.19
N THR A 399 34.72 -6.96 -2.92
CA THR A 399 34.12 -7.12 -4.26
C THR A 399 32.59 -7.26 -4.19
N GLU A 400 32.02 -7.34 -2.98
CA GLU A 400 30.61 -7.61 -2.69
C GLU A 400 30.05 -6.64 -1.62
N PRO A 401 28.73 -6.47 -1.52
CA PRO A 401 28.09 -5.76 -0.42
C PRO A 401 28.53 -6.25 0.96
N ARG A 402 28.62 -5.35 1.95
CA ARG A 402 28.93 -5.68 3.35
C ARG A 402 27.78 -5.36 4.26
N VAL A 403 27.42 -6.32 5.10
CA VAL A 403 26.37 -6.16 6.10
C VAL A 403 26.98 -6.47 7.46
N MET A 404 26.94 -5.48 8.35
CA MET A 404 27.29 -5.64 9.76
C MET A 404 26.03 -5.76 10.58
N LEU A 405 25.90 -6.81 11.40
CA LEU A 405 24.74 -7.07 12.25
C LEU A 405 25.12 -7.00 13.73
N LEU A 406 24.33 -6.28 14.53
CA LEU A 406 24.37 -6.40 15.99
C LEU A 406 23.50 -7.59 16.39
N ASP A 407 24.14 -8.71 16.72
CA ASP A 407 23.47 -9.93 17.19
C ASP A 407 23.94 -10.24 18.62
N PRO A 408 23.25 -9.72 19.66
CA PRO A 408 23.67 -9.93 21.04
C PRO A 408 23.50 -11.38 21.53
N ILE A 409 22.73 -12.20 20.79
CA ILE A 409 22.48 -13.61 21.14
C ILE A 409 23.54 -14.52 20.49
N GLY A 410 24.13 -14.10 19.37
CA GLY A 410 25.22 -14.81 18.70
C GLY A 410 24.82 -16.15 18.08
N THR A 411 23.54 -16.35 17.74
CA THR A 411 23.08 -17.67 17.28
C THR A 411 23.49 -17.92 15.82
N VAL A 412 24.31 -18.94 15.60
CA VAL A 412 24.68 -19.41 14.25
C VAL A 412 23.49 -20.11 13.62
N MET A 413 23.03 -19.64 12.45
CA MET A 413 21.97 -20.29 11.67
C MET A 413 22.61 -21.08 10.53
N ALA A 414 22.02 -22.23 10.18
CA ALA A 414 22.61 -23.19 9.24
C ALA A 414 22.52 -22.77 7.75
N THR A 415 21.58 -21.89 7.38
CA THR A 415 21.36 -21.49 5.97
C THR A 415 21.27 -19.96 5.83
N PRO A 416 21.62 -19.40 4.66
CA PRO A 416 21.46 -17.96 4.39
C PRO A 416 20.00 -17.49 4.55
N ALA A 417 19.04 -18.30 4.08
CA ALA A 417 17.61 -18.04 4.27
C ALA A 417 17.19 -17.97 5.75
N ALA A 418 17.69 -18.87 6.61
CA ALA A 418 17.40 -18.83 8.05
C ALA A 418 18.06 -17.62 8.74
N GLN A 419 19.20 -17.14 8.21
CA GLN A 419 19.82 -15.90 8.69
C GLN A 419 19.00 -14.67 8.32
N ALA A 420 18.52 -14.60 7.08
CA ALA A 420 17.64 -13.53 6.60
C ALA A 420 16.31 -13.50 7.37
N ASP A 421 15.65 -14.64 7.54
CA ASP A 421 14.41 -14.74 8.32
C ASP A 421 14.60 -14.21 9.75
N ARG A 422 15.69 -14.62 10.40
CA ARG A 422 16.02 -14.12 11.74
C ARG A 422 16.30 -12.62 11.75
N PHE A 423 17.09 -12.12 10.80
CA PHE A 423 17.40 -10.70 10.67
C PHE A 423 16.12 -9.85 10.57
N ALA A 424 15.14 -10.33 9.81
CA ALA A 424 13.88 -9.66 9.64
C ALA A 424 12.95 -9.80 10.86
N ARG A 425 12.83 -11.01 11.43
CA ARG A 425 11.95 -11.30 12.58
C ARG A 425 12.41 -10.63 13.87
N ASP A 426 13.71 -10.71 14.16
CA ASP A 426 14.30 -10.19 15.41
C ASP A 426 14.66 -8.68 15.29
N LEU A 427 14.42 -8.07 14.13
CA LEU A 427 14.72 -6.66 13.83
C LEU A 427 16.16 -6.26 14.17
N LEU A 428 17.12 -7.13 13.84
CA LEU A 428 18.51 -6.92 14.23
C LEU A 428 19.02 -5.58 13.69
N PRO A 429 19.64 -4.72 14.52
CA PRO A 429 20.25 -3.48 14.05
C PRO A 429 21.42 -3.79 13.12
N PHE A 430 21.56 -2.98 12.07
CA PHE A 430 22.56 -3.24 11.04
C PHE A 430 23.19 -1.99 10.45
N ALA A 431 24.29 -2.20 9.73
CA ALA A 431 24.89 -1.24 8.83
C ALA A 431 25.18 -1.94 7.50
N LEU A 432 24.93 -1.23 6.40
CA LEU A 432 25.17 -1.69 5.04
C LEU A 432 26.27 -0.81 4.43
N SER A 433 27.22 -1.42 3.72
CA SER A 433 28.13 -0.74 2.81
C SER A 433 28.09 -1.42 1.45
N MET A 434 27.79 -0.67 0.39
CA MET A 434 27.56 -1.22 -0.94
C MET A 434 28.07 -0.26 -2.04
N ASP A 435 28.29 -0.78 -3.24
CA ASP A 435 28.49 0.04 -4.44
C ASP A 435 27.30 0.99 -4.65
N GLY A 436 27.60 2.25 -5.00
CA GLY A 436 26.59 3.30 -5.11
C GLY A 436 25.55 3.03 -6.19
N PRO A 437 25.95 2.87 -7.47
CA PRO A 437 25.03 2.47 -8.54
C PRO A 437 24.16 1.26 -8.20
N ALA A 438 24.75 0.18 -7.68
CA ALA A 438 24.01 -1.03 -7.32
C ALA A 438 22.98 -0.77 -6.19
N PHE A 439 23.36 0.00 -5.17
CA PHE A 439 22.45 0.37 -4.07
C PHE A 439 21.21 1.08 -4.58
N PHE A 440 21.36 2.12 -5.42
CA PHE A 440 20.21 2.88 -5.92
C PHE A 440 19.36 2.05 -6.88
N ALA A 441 19.99 1.24 -7.76
CA ALA A 441 19.25 0.37 -8.68
C ALA A 441 18.42 -0.71 -7.96
N MET A 442 18.91 -1.24 -6.85
CA MET A 442 18.14 -2.17 -6.01
C MET A 442 17.07 -1.44 -5.20
N LEU A 443 17.37 -0.27 -4.63
CA LEU A 443 16.42 0.50 -3.83
C LEU A 443 15.21 0.97 -4.67
N ASP A 444 15.43 1.32 -5.95
CA ASP A 444 14.37 1.74 -6.89
C ASP A 444 13.37 0.63 -7.20
N GLN A 445 13.74 -0.64 -7.01
CA GLN A 445 12.83 -1.79 -7.16
C GLN A 445 11.87 -1.92 -5.96
N ILE A 446 12.17 -1.29 -4.83
CA ILE A 446 11.41 -1.43 -3.58
C ILE A 446 10.41 -0.25 -3.45
N PRO A 447 9.09 -0.50 -3.38
CA PRO A 447 8.09 0.55 -3.33
C PRO A 447 8.17 1.39 -2.05
N GLN A 448 7.82 2.67 -2.17
CA GLN A 448 7.65 3.58 -1.03
C GLN A 448 6.32 3.26 -0.32
N CYS A 449 6.31 2.20 0.49
CA CYS A 449 5.14 1.79 1.29
C CYS A 449 5.39 1.81 2.81
N PHE A 450 6.64 2.05 3.22
CA PHE A 450 7.07 2.14 4.60
C PHE A 450 7.27 3.60 5.03
N LEU A 451 7.23 3.84 6.34
CA LEU A 451 7.50 5.14 6.93
C LEU A 451 9.00 5.47 6.97
N THR A 452 9.85 4.44 7.08
CA THR A 452 11.28 4.58 7.24
C THR A 452 12.04 4.03 6.03
N GLU A 453 13.11 4.73 5.65
CA GLU A 453 14.05 4.22 4.64
C GLU A 453 14.83 3.00 5.15
N GLU A 454 15.00 2.87 6.48
CA GLU A 454 15.57 1.66 7.05
C GLU A 454 14.76 0.42 6.65
N ALA A 455 13.43 0.46 6.70
CA ALA A 455 12.60 -0.68 6.33
C ALA A 455 12.80 -1.09 4.86
N ARG A 456 12.97 -0.13 3.95
CA ARG A 456 13.29 -0.39 2.54
C ARG A 456 14.68 -1.02 2.39
N ILE A 457 15.69 -0.46 3.05
CA ILE A 457 17.06 -0.97 3.01
C ILE A 457 17.16 -2.34 3.69
N ARG A 458 16.34 -2.61 4.71
CA ARG A 458 16.24 -3.90 5.38
C ARG A 458 15.80 -4.99 4.40
N LEU A 459 14.82 -4.72 3.53
CA LEU A 459 14.42 -5.68 2.48
C LEU A 459 15.55 -5.94 1.47
N LEU A 460 16.29 -4.90 1.09
CA LEU A 460 17.48 -5.05 0.25
C LEU A 460 18.51 -5.96 0.94
N VAL A 461 18.84 -5.69 2.20
CA VAL A 461 19.80 -6.48 2.99
C VAL A 461 19.35 -7.92 3.14
N GLU A 462 18.07 -8.14 3.45
CA GLU A 462 17.49 -9.47 3.54
C GLU A 462 17.68 -10.25 2.24
N GLN A 463 17.41 -9.63 1.10
CA GLN A 463 17.58 -10.27 -0.20
C GLN A 463 19.04 -10.62 -0.50
N LEU A 464 19.97 -9.71 -0.19
CA LEU A 464 21.41 -9.98 -0.30
C LEU A 464 21.83 -11.15 0.59
N MET A 465 21.25 -11.26 1.79
CA MET A 465 21.50 -12.38 2.71
C MET A 465 20.92 -13.69 2.18
N VAL A 466 19.70 -13.70 1.64
CA VAL A 466 19.08 -14.89 1.06
C VAL A 466 19.90 -15.43 -0.12
N GLN A 467 20.42 -14.53 -0.95
CA GLN A 467 21.20 -14.86 -2.15
C GLN A 467 22.67 -15.17 -1.87
N ASP A 468 23.14 -15.01 -0.62
CA ASP A 468 24.56 -15.10 -0.25
C ASP A 468 25.47 -14.16 -1.07
N ASP A 469 24.91 -13.01 -1.49
CA ASP A 469 25.59 -11.97 -2.28
C ASP A 469 26.10 -10.82 -1.36
N ALA A 470 26.31 -11.10 -0.06
CA ALA A 470 26.89 -10.13 0.87
C ALA A 470 27.82 -10.77 1.91
N ALA A 471 28.94 -10.10 2.17
CA ALA A 471 29.81 -10.39 3.30
C ALA A 471 29.12 -10.00 4.61
N LEU A 472 28.69 -11.01 5.37
CA LEU A 472 28.08 -10.84 6.68
C LEU A 472 29.13 -10.83 7.78
N SER A 473 29.12 -9.78 8.59
CA SER A 473 29.90 -9.70 9.83
C SER A 473 28.99 -9.49 11.02
N ARG A 474 29.26 -10.22 12.10
CA ARG A 474 28.50 -10.13 13.35
C ARG A 474 29.35 -9.46 14.40
N VAL A 475 28.73 -8.55 15.13
CA VAL A 475 29.39 -7.89 16.25
C VAL A 475 28.67 -8.29 17.54
N ASP A 476 29.37 -9.05 18.36
CA ASP A 476 28.92 -9.45 19.69
C ASP A 476 28.97 -8.22 20.61
N ALA A 477 27.82 -7.58 20.81
CA ALA A 477 27.70 -6.46 21.73
C ALA A 477 27.22 -6.96 23.10
N TYR A 478 28.09 -6.87 24.12
CA TYR A 478 27.76 -7.21 25.51
C TYR A 478 26.70 -6.29 26.14
N ARG A 479 26.44 -5.12 25.54
CA ARG A 479 25.37 -4.17 25.91
C ARG A 479 24.91 -3.41 24.68
N TYR A 480 23.70 -3.71 24.22
CA TYR A 480 23.05 -2.93 23.17
C TYR A 480 22.48 -1.64 23.74
N PHE A 481 22.77 -0.51 23.10
CA PHE A 481 22.05 0.75 23.32
C PHE A 481 21.30 1.14 22.05
N GLU A 482 19.99 1.30 22.19
CA GLU A 482 19.12 1.79 21.14
C GLU A 482 18.99 3.32 21.24
N GLY A 483 19.19 4.01 20.11
CA GLY A 483 18.88 5.43 20.02
C GLY A 483 17.37 5.67 20.09
N LYS A 484 16.97 6.72 20.81
CA LYS A 484 15.55 7.02 21.11
C LYS A 484 15.14 8.43 20.69
N THR A 485 15.90 9.03 19.78
CA THR A 485 15.79 10.44 19.43
C THR A 485 15.78 10.60 17.93
N GLY A 486 14.96 11.49 17.39
CA GLY A 486 14.80 11.66 15.94
C GLY A 486 13.35 11.46 15.49
N PRO A 487 13.09 11.59 14.18
CA PRO A 487 11.74 11.50 13.64
C PRO A 487 11.21 10.06 13.69
N HIS A 488 12.04 9.07 13.40
CA HIS A 488 11.59 7.66 13.33
C HIS A 488 11.37 7.02 14.72
N CYS A 489 11.94 7.61 15.78
CA CYS A 489 11.71 7.18 17.16
C CYS A 489 10.44 7.79 17.79
N GLN A 490 9.64 8.55 17.04
CA GLN A 490 8.39 9.11 17.54
C GLN A 490 7.37 8.01 17.78
N SER A 491 6.80 7.97 18.99
CA SER A 491 5.79 6.98 19.35
C SER A 491 4.40 7.35 18.84
N PHE A 492 3.70 6.36 18.28
CA PHE A 492 2.27 6.42 18.01
C PHE A 492 1.45 6.29 19.31
N ALA A 493 0.14 6.46 19.21
CA ALA A 493 -0.79 6.38 20.34
C ALA A 493 -0.80 5.03 21.06
N ASP A 494 -0.34 3.96 20.41
CA ASP A 494 -0.22 2.62 20.99
C ASP A 494 1.20 2.29 21.49
N GLY A 495 2.10 3.28 21.50
CA GLY A 495 3.46 3.17 22.03
C GLY A 495 4.51 2.62 21.07
N ARG A 496 4.13 2.17 19.86
CA ARG A 496 5.08 1.74 18.82
C ARG A 496 5.75 2.96 18.19
N ASP A 497 7.02 2.84 17.81
CA ASP A 497 7.67 3.85 16.96
C ASP A 497 7.52 3.50 15.47
N TRP A 498 8.15 4.27 14.58
CA TRP A 498 7.98 4.08 13.14
C TRP A 498 8.65 2.80 12.65
N HIS A 499 9.78 2.41 13.23
CA HIS A 499 10.46 1.16 12.90
C HIS A 499 9.61 -0.06 13.28
N ALA A 500 9.01 -0.05 14.49
CA ALA A 500 8.11 -1.10 14.94
C ALA A 500 6.82 -1.15 14.11
N PHE A 501 6.30 0.01 13.68
CA PHE A 501 5.14 0.08 12.78
C PHE A 501 5.43 -0.53 11.40
N ASP A 502 6.59 -0.23 10.82
CA ASP A 502 7.02 -0.79 9.53
C ASP A 502 7.29 -2.29 9.63
N ALA A 503 7.87 -2.75 10.73
CA ALA A 503 8.09 -4.17 10.99
C ALA A 503 6.77 -4.97 11.01
N GLU A 504 5.75 -4.42 11.68
CA GLU A 504 4.42 -5.03 11.71
C GLU A 504 3.73 -4.97 10.34
N SER A 505 3.93 -3.89 9.59
CA SER A 505 3.43 -3.77 8.21
C SER A 505 4.07 -4.82 7.29
N ARG A 506 5.39 -5.03 7.39
CA ARG A 506 6.10 -6.09 6.67
C ARG A 506 5.55 -7.47 7.03
N ARG A 507 5.38 -7.77 8.32
CA ARG A 507 4.79 -9.04 8.77
C ARG A 507 3.41 -9.27 8.17
N ALA A 508 2.54 -8.25 8.18
CA ALA A 508 1.20 -8.34 7.60
C ALA A 508 1.20 -8.60 6.09
N ILE A 509 2.22 -8.15 5.34
CA ILE A 509 2.35 -8.46 3.92
C ILE A 509 2.75 -9.93 3.72
N LEU A 510 3.73 -10.41 4.49
CA LEU A 510 4.23 -11.79 4.37
C LEU A 510 3.21 -12.83 4.78
N GLU A 511 2.46 -12.60 5.87
CA GLU A 511 1.40 -13.51 6.33
C GLU A 511 0.26 -13.65 5.30
N ALA A 512 0.03 -12.63 4.46
CA ALA A 512 -0.99 -12.67 3.42
C ALA A 512 -0.52 -13.33 2.11
N ALA A 513 0.79 -13.54 1.95
CA ALA A 513 1.38 -14.18 0.77
C ALA A 513 1.52 -15.72 0.92
N LEU A 514 1.29 -16.23 2.14
CA LEU A 514 1.22 -17.65 2.49
C LEU A 514 -0.22 -18.15 2.36
#